data_AF-A0A3A5UYI4-F1
#
_entry.id   AF-A0A3A5UYI4-F1
#
_cell.length_a   1.000
_cell.length_b   1.000
_cell.length_c   1.000
_cell.angle_alpha   90.00
_cell.angle_beta   90.00
_cell.angle_gamma   90.00
#
_symmetry.space_group_name_H-M   'P 1'
#
loop_
_entity.id
_entity.type
_entity.pdbx_description
1 polymer ?
#
loop_
_entity_poly.entity_id
_entity_poly.type
_entity_poly.pdbx_seq_one_letter_code
_entity_poly.pdbx_strand_id
1 'polypeptide(L)'
;MVGTPLDIMTGIRGVQLLVKGYNGYSKGSRIENDRLVREEIARAASRVRSHMQTVFDTQFREGNLDLARPAKRCIEECNYLIEDVNKASSGMEHAFLSGQRSPSNKDLKKLIKHDHEVIEMVTKAVNLANSSEHSIATGEGDPRQLIMETNQKVTSCRGFFGVRMNILSGLKTKK
;
A
#
# COMPACT_ATOMS: atom_id res chain seq x y z
N MET A 1 22.41 -3.76 4.06
CA MET A 1 21.00 -3.32 4.04
C MET A 1 20.35 -3.75 5.34
N VAL A 2 20.36 -2.90 6.36
CA VAL A 2 19.73 -3.19 7.65
C VAL A 2 18.41 -2.41 7.63
N GLY A 3 17.29 -3.10 7.45
CA GLY A 3 15.97 -2.48 7.56
C GLY A 3 15.87 -1.79 8.92
N THR A 4 15.33 -0.57 8.95
CA THR A 4 15.21 0.13 10.24
C THR A 4 14.31 -0.71 11.17
N PRO A 5 14.49 -0.64 12.50
CA PRO A 5 13.62 -1.37 13.44
C PRO A 5 12.12 -1.13 13.18
N LEU A 6 11.77 0.04 12.66
CA LEU A 6 10.40 0.40 12.27
C LEU A 6 9.90 -0.37 11.03
N ASP A 7 10.77 -0.63 10.05
CA ASP A 7 10.44 -1.43 8.86
C ASP A 7 10.21 -2.90 9.21
N ILE A 8 11.06 -3.44 10.09
CA ILE A 8 10.92 -4.80 10.62
C ILE A 8 9.63 -4.93 11.42
N MET A 9 9.30 -3.95 12.27
CA MET A 9 8.04 -3.94 13.03
C MET A 9 6.79 -3.83 12.15
N THR A 10 6.86 -3.12 11.02
CA THR A 10 5.73 -2.97 10.08
C THR A 10 5.48 -4.25 9.30
N GLY A 11 6.54 -4.90 8.81
CA GLY A 11 6.45 -6.24 8.22
C GLY A 11 5.85 -7.26 9.19
N ILE A 12 6.26 -7.22 10.47
CA ILE A 12 5.70 -8.07 11.53
C ILE A 12 4.22 -7.75 11.78
N ARG A 13 3.80 -6.47 11.80
CA ARG A 13 2.39 -6.10 11.99
C ARG A 13 1.50 -6.49 10.80
N GLY A 14 1.95 -6.29 9.57
CA GLY A 14 1.23 -6.73 8.36
C GLY A 14 1.05 -8.25 8.35
N VAL A 15 2.10 -9.00 8.71
CA VAL A 15 2.04 -10.45 8.88
C VAL A 15 1.13 -10.85 10.05
N GLN A 16 1.18 -10.16 11.19
CA GLN A 16 0.29 -10.42 12.33
C GLN A 16 -1.20 -10.16 12.00
N LEU A 17 -1.50 -9.16 11.17
CA LEU A 17 -2.85 -8.87 10.68
C LEU A 17 -3.36 -9.96 9.75
N LEU A 18 -2.49 -10.48 8.88
CA LEU A 18 -2.78 -11.64 8.02
C LEU A 18 -2.95 -12.93 8.82
N VAL A 19 -2.15 -13.14 9.87
CA VAL A 19 -2.28 -14.26 10.81
C VAL A 19 -3.56 -14.15 11.65
N LYS A 20 -4.01 -12.94 12.02
CA LYS A 20 -5.35 -12.76 12.62
C LYS A 20 -6.48 -13.08 11.62
N GLY A 21 -6.23 -12.91 10.33
CA GLY A 21 -7.08 -13.42 9.25
C GLY A 21 -7.31 -14.94 9.29
N TYR A 22 -6.40 -15.73 9.85
CA TYR A 22 -6.57 -17.17 10.04
C TYR A 22 -7.60 -17.53 11.14
N ASN A 23 -7.84 -16.64 12.12
CA ASN A 23 -8.82 -16.86 13.20
C ASN A 23 -10.20 -16.23 12.92
N GLY A 24 -10.31 -15.40 11.88
CA GLY A 24 -11.52 -14.63 11.55
C GLY A 24 -12.61 -15.39 10.79
N TYR A 25 -13.10 -16.51 11.32
CA TYR A 25 -14.22 -17.25 10.72
C TYR A 25 -15.60 -16.67 11.07
N SER A 26 -15.70 -15.56 11.81
CA SER A 26 -16.96 -14.85 12.09
C SER A 26 -17.11 -13.59 11.22
N LYS A 27 -18.33 -13.28 10.75
CA LYS A 27 -18.61 -12.17 9.80
C LYS A 27 -18.12 -10.80 10.29
N GLY A 28 -18.23 -10.50 11.59
CA GLY A 28 -17.76 -9.24 12.19
C GLY A 28 -16.24 -9.08 12.15
N SER A 29 -15.48 -10.15 12.41
CA SER A 29 -14.01 -10.12 12.33
C SER A 29 -13.48 -9.85 10.92
N ARG A 30 -14.24 -10.21 9.88
CA ARG A 30 -13.83 -10.07 8.48
C ARG A 30 -13.92 -8.62 7.98
N ILE A 31 -14.97 -7.90 8.34
CA ILE A 31 -15.13 -6.48 8.00
C ILE A 31 -14.02 -5.66 8.66
N GLU A 32 -13.76 -5.93 9.94
CA GLU A 32 -12.72 -5.24 10.69
C GLU A 32 -11.32 -5.54 10.14
N ASN A 33 -11.02 -6.80 9.83
CA ASN A 33 -9.74 -7.17 9.22
C ASN A 33 -9.54 -6.50 7.84
N ASP A 34 -10.59 -6.44 7.00
CA ASP A 34 -10.53 -5.74 5.72
C ASP A 34 -10.19 -4.25 5.89
N ARG A 35 -10.83 -3.59 6.85
CA ARG A 35 -10.55 -2.19 7.20
C ARG A 35 -9.10 -2.02 7.62
N LEU A 36 -8.62 -2.84 8.55
CA LEU A 36 -7.26 -2.75 9.08
C LEU A 36 -6.18 -2.97 8.01
N VAL A 37 -6.43 -3.88 7.05
CA VAL A 37 -5.55 -4.12 5.90
C VAL A 37 -5.48 -2.88 5.01
N ARG A 38 -6.63 -2.29 4.67
CA ARG A 38 -6.66 -1.05 3.87
C ARG A 38 -5.97 0.11 4.59
N GLU A 39 -6.23 0.26 5.88
CA GLU A 39 -5.53 1.28 6.68
C GLU A 39 -4.02 1.06 6.72
N GLU A 40 -3.54 -0.19 6.74
CA GLU A 40 -2.11 -0.48 6.66
C GLU A 40 -1.50 -0.06 5.32
N ILE A 41 -2.20 -0.32 4.21
CA ILE A 41 -1.77 0.13 2.87
C ILE A 41 -1.69 1.67 2.84
N ALA A 42 -2.72 2.36 3.35
CA ALA A 42 -2.74 3.82 3.40
C ALA A 42 -1.64 4.39 4.33
N ARG A 43 -1.39 3.74 5.47
CA ARG A 43 -0.29 4.10 6.39
C ARG A 43 1.07 3.94 5.70
N ALA A 44 1.32 2.80 5.05
CA ALA A 44 2.56 2.55 4.34
C ALA A 44 2.77 3.55 3.18
N ALA A 45 1.73 3.82 2.38
CA ALA A 45 1.78 4.85 1.34
C ALA A 45 2.06 6.25 1.91
N SER A 46 1.51 6.58 3.08
CA SER A 46 1.80 7.84 3.78
C SER A 46 3.26 7.93 4.23
N ARG A 47 3.89 6.80 4.60
CA ARG A 47 5.34 6.77 4.90
C ARG A 47 6.19 7.06 3.65
N VAL A 48 5.86 6.45 2.51
CA VAL A 48 6.52 6.78 1.22
C VAL A 48 6.40 8.27 0.94
N ARG A 49 5.18 8.81 1.07
CA ARG A 49 4.89 10.23 0.88
C ARG A 49 5.76 11.12 1.77
N SER A 50 5.91 10.77 3.05
CA SER A 50 6.74 11.54 4.00
C SER A 50 8.22 11.54 3.60
N HIS A 51 8.78 10.39 3.24
CA HIS A 51 10.17 10.32 2.78
C HIS A 51 10.38 11.15 1.50
N MET A 52 9.46 11.06 0.54
CA MET A 52 9.51 11.86 -0.69
C MET A 52 9.31 13.37 -0.43
N GLN A 53 8.52 13.74 0.58
CA GLN A 53 8.35 15.13 1.01
C GLN A 53 9.67 15.70 1.53
N THR A 54 10.39 14.96 2.39
CA THR A 54 11.73 15.36 2.84
C THR A 54 12.69 15.56 1.67
N VAL A 55 12.72 14.60 0.73
CA VAL A 55 13.55 14.69 -0.48
C VAL A 55 13.18 15.93 -1.29
N PHE A 56 11.89 16.15 -1.54
CA PHE A 56 11.41 17.32 -2.27
C PHE A 56 11.82 18.63 -1.59
N ASP A 57 11.53 18.80 -0.31
CA ASP A 57 11.78 20.05 0.40
C ASP A 57 13.28 20.38 0.48
N THR A 58 14.11 19.35 0.72
CA THR A 58 15.57 19.50 0.79
C THR A 58 16.13 19.89 -0.57
N GLN A 59 15.83 19.10 -1.60
CA GLN A 59 16.39 19.28 -2.94
C GLN A 59 15.84 20.53 -3.64
N PHE A 60 14.58 20.91 -3.37
CA PHE A 60 14.01 22.15 -3.87
C PHE A 60 14.70 23.38 -3.27
N ARG A 61 14.99 23.36 -1.96
CA ARG A 61 15.73 24.44 -1.29
C ARG A 61 17.15 24.60 -1.83
N GLU A 62 17.79 23.49 -2.17
CA GLU A 62 19.13 23.45 -2.76
C GLU A 62 19.15 23.79 -4.26
N GLY A 63 17.98 24.01 -4.89
CA GLY A 63 17.87 24.29 -6.32
C GLY A 63 18.02 23.06 -7.22
N ASN A 64 18.12 21.86 -6.65
CA ASN A 64 18.24 20.60 -7.38
C ASN A 64 16.87 20.11 -7.86
N LEU A 65 16.39 20.73 -8.94
CA LEU A 65 15.09 20.40 -9.53
C LEU A 65 15.03 19.00 -10.16
N ASP A 66 16.18 18.41 -10.51
CA ASP A 66 16.27 17.09 -11.12
C ASP A 66 15.87 15.97 -10.15
N LEU A 67 16.07 16.18 -8.84
CA LEU A 67 15.58 15.28 -7.79
C LEU A 67 14.25 15.74 -7.19
N ALA A 68 14.04 17.06 -7.05
CA ALA A 68 12.82 17.58 -6.44
C ALA A 68 11.56 17.26 -7.28
N ARG A 69 11.60 17.45 -8.60
CA ARG A 69 10.44 17.19 -9.48
C ARG A 69 9.94 15.75 -9.44
N PRO A 70 10.80 14.71 -9.60
CA PRO A 70 10.33 13.33 -9.52
C PRO A 70 9.87 12.95 -8.11
N ALA A 71 10.46 13.51 -7.05
CA ALA A 71 9.97 13.30 -5.68
C ALA A 71 8.55 13.86 -5.50
N LYS A 72 8.28 15.08 -6.00
CA LYS A 72 6.93 15.67 -5.99
C LYS A 72 5.92 14.80 -6.73
N ARG A 73 6.28 14.27 -7.90
CA ARG A 73 5.41 13.35 -8.65
C ARG A 73 5.09 12.10 -7.82
N CYS A 74 6.07 11.54 -7.12
CA CYS A 74 5.84 10.39 -6.25
C CYS A 74 4.88 10.72 -5.09
N ILE A 75 4.96 11.93 -4.51
CA ILE A 75 4.03 12.41 -3.48
C ILE A 75 2.58 12.41 -4.01
N GLU A 76 2.38 12.91 -5.24
CA GLU A 76 1.07 12.93 -5.89
C GLU A 76 0.52 11.51 -6.10
N GLU A 77 1.35 10.57 -6.57
CA GLU A 77 0.94 9.16 -6.72
C GLU A 77 0.61 8.49 -5.38
N CYS A 78 1.35 8.80 -4.31
CA CYS A 78 1.01 8.33 -2.97
C CYS A 78 -0.37 8.85 -2.53
N ASN A 79 -0.68 10.12 -2.78
CA ASN A 79 -1.99 10.69 -2.45
C ASN A 79 -3.11 9.99 -3.23
N TYR A 80 -2.90 9.70 -4.51
CA TYR A 80 -3.88 8.95 -5.30
C TYR A 80 -4.09 7.52 -4.79
N LEU A 81 -3.01 6.81 -4.44
CA LEU A 81 -3.12 5.49 -3.83
C LEU A 81 -3.89 5.53 -2.50
N ILE A 82 -3.58 6.47 -1.62
CA ILE A 82 -4.27 6.64 -0.33
C ILE A 82 -5.76 6.90 -0.57
N GLU A 83 -6.10 7.76 -1.53
CA GLU A 83 -7.47 8.09 -1.85
C GLU A 83 -8.24 6.88 -2.41
N ASP A 84 -7.63 6.11 -3.32
CA ASP A 84 -8.21 4.89 -3.87
C ASP A 84 -8.47 3.85 -2.77
N VAL A 85 -7.54 3.72 -1.81
CA VAL A 85 -7.66 2.81 -0.66
C VAL A 85 -8.79 3.24 0.30
N ASN A 86 -8.89 4.53 0.58
CA ASN A 86 -9.93 5.09 1.45
C ASN A 86 -11.33 4.91 0.85
N LYS A 87 -11.46 5.13 -0.47
CA LYS A 87 -12.71 4.97 -1.21
C LYS A 87 -13.06 3.52 -1.57
N ALA A 88 -12.12 2.59 -1.41
CA ALA A 88 -12.34 1.20 -1.81
C ALA A 88 -13.50 0.57 -1.01
N SER A 89 -14.44 -0.07 -1.73
CA SER A 89 -15.57 -0.74 -1.09
C SER A 89 -15.12 -1.93 -0.23
N SER A 90 -15.83 -2.18 0.86
CA SER A 90 -15.77 -3.46 1.56
C SER A 90 -16.53 -4.52 0.73
N GLY A 91 -15.89 -5.67 0.49
CA GLY A 91 -16.53 -6.82 -0.17
C GLY A 91 -17.59 -7.52 0.68
N MET A 92 -17.78 -7.07 1.93
CA MET A 92 -18.51 -7.76 2.98
C MET A 92 -19.83 -7.09 3.34
N GLU A 93 -20.14 -5.95 2.72
CA GLU A 93 -21.42 -5.26 2.85
C GLU A 93 -22.40 -5.77 1.81
N HIS A 94 -23.42 -6.50 2.26
CA HIS A 94 -24.61 -6.80 1.48
C HIS A 94 -25.81 -6.27 2.25
N ALA A 95 -26.64 -5.44 1.61
CA ALA A 95 -27.96 -5.14 2.15
C ALA A 95 -28.74 -6.45 2.28
N PHE A 96 -29.45 -6.64 3.39
CA PHE A 96 -30.19 -7.87 3.73
C PHE A 96 -31.14 -8.34 2.61
N LEU A 97 -31.57 -7.41 1.73
CA LEU A 97 -32.47 -7.67 0.60
C LEU A 97 -31.78 -7.69 -0.79
N SER A 98 -30.44 -7.60 -0.85
CA SER A 98 -29.71 -7.44 -2.12
C SER A 98 -29.59 -8.70 -2.97
N GLY A 99 -29.98 -9.88 -2.47
CA GLY A 99 -29.83 -11.16 -3.17
C GLY A 99 -28.36 -11.57 -3.40
N GLN A 100 -27.38 -10.81 -2.90
CA GLN A 100 -25.96 -11.12 -3.00
C GLN A 100 -25.55 -12.21 -2.01
N ARG A 101 -24.78 -13.18 -2.47
CA ARG A 101 -24.23 -14.24 -1.62
C ARG A 101 -23.02 -13.71 -0.85
N SER A 102 -22.93 -14.06 0.43
CA SER A 102 -21.71 -13.87 1.20
C SER A 102 -20.49 -14.52 0.51
N PRO A 103 -19.30 -13.89 0.52
CA PRO A 103 -18.10 -14.44 -0.11
C PRO A 103 -17.76 -15.85 0.37
N SER A 104 -17.33 -16.73 -0.55
CA SER A 104 -16.87 -18.07 -0.18
C SER A 104 -15.48 -18.02 0.46
N ASN A 105 -15.09 -19.05 1.22
CA ASN A 105 -13.74 -19.16 1.77
C ASN A 105 -12.64 -19.15 0.68
N LYS A 106 -12.95 -19.68 -0.51
CA LYS A 106 -12.03 -19.67 -1.66
C LYS A 106 -11.78 -18.25 -2.14
N ASP A 107 -12.83 -17.43 -2.20
CA ASP A 107 -12.71 -16.06 -2.69
C ASP A 107 -12.06 -15.14 -1.65
N LEU A 108 -12.36 -15.35 -0.37
CA LEU A 108 -11.66 -14.68 0.73
C LEU A 108 -10.16 -14.96 0.70
N LYS A 109 -9.73 -16.21 0.44
CA LYS A 109 -8.31 -16.53 0.27
C LYS A 109 -7.66 -15.77 -0.89
N LYS A 110 -8.37 -15.55 -1.99
CA LYS A 110 -7.86 -14.75 -3.12
C LYS A 110 -7.68 -13.29 -2.72
N LEU A 111 -8.67 -12.72 -2.04
CA LEU A 111 -8.61 -11.34 -1.55
C LEU A 111 -7.46 -11.15 -0.57
N ILE A 112 -7.32 -12.05 0.42
CA ILE A 112 -6.23 -12.01 1.40
C ILE A 112 -4.86 -12.11 0.71
N LYS A 113 -4.70 -13.03 -0.25
CA LYS A 113 -3.44 -13.17 -1.00
C LYS A 113 -3.12 -11.90 -1.78
N HIS A 114 -4.11 -11.36 -2.50
CA HIS A 114 -3.96 -10.11 -3.24
C HIS A 114 -3.54 -8.96 -2.33
N ASP A 115 -4.24 -8.76 -1.22
CA ASP A 115 -3.96 -7.65 -0.32
C ASP A 115 -2.60 -7.80 0.39
N HIS A 116 -2.16 -9.04 0.66
CA HIS A 116 -0.79 -9.32 1.11
C HIS A 116 0.25 -8.88 0.09
N GLU A 117 0.06 -9.22 -1.19
CA GLU A 117 0.97 -8.81 -2.28
C GLU A 117 1.00 -7.28 -2.42
N VAL A 118 -0.14 -6.59 -2.26
CA VAL A 118 -0.19 -5.11 -2.22
C VAL A 118 0.64 -4.56 -1.05
N ILE A 119 0.48 -5.11 0.16
CA ILE A 119 1.26 -4.69 1.34
C ILE A 119 2.76 -4.88 1.09
N GLU A 120 3.16 -6.00 0.48
CA GLU A 120 4.56 -6.26 0.15
C GLU A 120 5.10 -5.22 -0.87
N MET A 121 4.30 -4.89 -1.88
CA MET A 121 4.67 -3.88 -2.89
C MET A 121 4.88 -2.50 -2.28
N VAL A 122 3.95 -2.01 -1.45
CA VAL A 122 4.07 -0.69 -0.82
C VAL A 122 5.20 -0.67 0.22
N THR A 123 5.44 -1.78 0.93
CA THR A 123 6.59 -1.89 1.85
C THR A 123 7.92 -1.77 1.11
N LYS A 124 8.05 -2.41 -0.06
CA LYS A 124 9.23 -2.24 -0.93
C LYS A 124 9.38 -0.79 -1.40
N ALA A 125 8.28 -0.09 -1.69
CA ALA A 125 8.33 1.33 -2.03
C ALA A 125 8.82 2.19 -0.85
N VAL A 126 8.42 1.87 0.39
CA VAL A 126 8.92 2.56 1.60
C VAL A 126 10.43 2.40 1.73
N ASN A 127 10.95 1.18 1.53
CA ASN A 127 12.39 0.93 1.62
C ASN A 127 13.19 1.69 0.55
N LEU A 128 12.66 1.77 -0.68
CA LEU A 128 13.28 2.56 -1.76
C LEU A 128 13.26 4.07 -1.43
N ALA A 129 12.14 4.57 -0.92
CA ALA A 129 11.98 5.96 -0.52
C ALA A 129 12.98 6.34 0.59
N ASN A 130 13.09 5.50 1.62
CA ASN A 130 14.08 5.69 2.69
C ASN A 130 15.52 5.60 2.15
N SER A 131 15.80 4.66 1.24
CA SER A 131 17.13 4.54 0.61
C SER A 131 17.49 5.79 -0.18
N SER A 132 16.51 6.46 -0.83
CA SER A 132 16.77 7.70 -1.57
C SER A 132 17.16 8.86 -0.65
N GLU A 133 16.49 9.01 0.51
CA GLU A 133 16.90 9.99 1.53
C GLU A 133 18.30 9.68 2.05
N HIS A 134 18.58 8.40 2.33
CA HIS A 134 19.89 7.98 2.80
C HIS A 134 20.99 8.30 1.77
N SER A 135 20.74 7.99 0.49
CA SER A 135 21.66 8.28 -0.62
C SER A 135 21.94 9.77 -0.77
N ILE A 136 20.93 10.64 -0.60
CA ILE A 136 21.11 12.09 -0.59
C ILE A 136 21.93 12.53 0.62
N ALA A 137 21.66 11.97 1.80
CA ALA A 137 22.34 12.36 3.03
C ALA A 137 23.82 11.94 3.08
N THR A 138 24.17 10.79 2.49
CA THR A 138 25.55 10.27 2.49
C THR A 138 26.33 10.63 1.22
N GLY A 139 25.65 11.02 0.15
CA GLY A 139 26.25 11.19 -1.18
C GLY A 139 26.62 9.86 -1.86
N GLU A 140 26.23 8.72 -1.29
CA GLU A 140 26.49 7.40 -1.85
C GLU A 140 25.31 6.91 -2.70
N GLY A 141 25.60 6.30 -3.85
CA GLY A 141 24.59 5.71 -4.73
C GLY A 141 23.96 6.70 -5.71
N ASP A 142 22.83 6.31 -6.31
CA ASP A 142 22.08 7.13 -7.26
C ASP A 142 20.69 7.47 -6.68
N PRO A 143 20.53 8.65 -6.06
CA PRO A 143 19.26 9.04 -5.46
C PRO A 143 18.18 9.26 -6.53
N ARG A 144 18.56 9.65 -7.75
CA ARG A 144 17.61 9.85 -8.86
C ARG A 144 16.98 8.53 -9.26
N GLN A 145 17.80 7.50 -9.43
CA GLN A 145 17.32 6.15 -9.73
C GLN A 145 16.37 5.66 -8.63
N LEU A 146 16.74 5.81 -7.36
CA LEU A 146 15.91 5.36 -6.23
C LEU A 146 14.56 6.08 -6.16
N ILE A 147 14.50 7.38 -6.43
CA ILE A 147 13.24 8.14 -6.51
C ILE A 147 12.38 7.63 -7.68
N MET A 148 12.98 7.37 -8.84
CA MET A 148 12.26 6.87 -10.01
C MET A 148 11.70 5.46 -9.76
N GLU A 149 12.47 4.57 -9.16
CA GLU A 149 12.04 3.23 -8.77
C GLU A 149 10.92 3.28 -7.72
N THR A 150 11.04 4.18 -6.74
CA THR A 150 9.98 4.43 -5.75
C THR A 150 8.67 4.82 -6.45
N ASN A 151 8.73 5.79 -7.36
CA ASN A 151 7.54 6.25 -8.11
C ASN A 151 6.92 5.12 -8.96
N GLN A 152 7.75 4.35 -9.67
CA GLN A 152 7.30 3.19 -10.44
C GLN A 152 6.62 2.16 -9.53
N LYS A 153 7.18 1.91 -8.34
CA LYS A 153 6.64 0.95 -7.38
C LYS A 153 5.28 1.39 -6.83
N VAL A 154 5.14 2.67 -6.48
CA VAL A 154 3.85 3.24 -6.01
C VAL A 154 2.80 3.17 -7.12
N THR A 155 3.16 3.56 -8.35
CA THR A 155 2.26 3.49 -9.51
C THR A 155 1.80 2.04 -9.77
N SER A 156 2.74 1.10 -9.73
CA SER A 156 2.44 -0.33 -9.91
C SER A 156 1.57 -0.87 -8.77
N CYS A 157 1.85 -0.46 -7.52
CA CYS A 157 1.08 -0.84 -6.34
C CYS A 157 -0.36 -0.34 -6.44
N ARG A 158 -0.57 0.89 -6.90
CA ARG A 158 -1.89 1.47 -7.14
C ARG A 158 -2.66 0.74 -8.22
N GLY A 159 -2.02 0.49 -9.37
CA GLY A 159 -2.62 -0.29 -10.46
C GLY A 159 -3.01 -1.70 -10.00
N PHE A 160 -2.13 -2.36 -9.25
CA PHE A 160 -2.39 -3.69 -8.71
C PHE A 160 -3.53 -3.67 -7.67
N PHE A 161 -3.52 -2.71 -6.73
CA PHE A 161 -4.62 -2.52 -5.79
C PHE A 161 -5.97 -2.30 -6.49
N GLY A 162 -6.01 -1.61 -7.63
CA GLY A 162 -7.22 -1.44 -8.42
C GLY A 162 -7.88 -2.75 -8.87
N VAL A 163 -7.10 -3.83 -9.04
CA VAL A 163 -7.61 -5.18 -9.38
C VAL A 163 -8.48 -5.75 -8.25
N ARG A 164 -8.36 -5.24 -7.02
CA ARG A 164 -9.20 -5.61 -5.88
C ARG A 164 -10.69 -5.51 -6.22
N MET A 165 -11.12 -4.50 -6.97
CA MET A 165 -12.54 -4.35 -7.34
C MET A 165 -13.05 -5.51 -8.21
N ASN A 166 -12.21 -6.07 -9.08
CA ASN A 166 -12.56 -7.24 -9.90
C ASN A 166 -12.67 -8.52 -9.05
N ILE A 167 -11.80 -8.66 -8.05
CA ILE A 167 -11.88 -9.75 -7.08
C ILE A 167 -13.19 -9.63 -6.31
N LEU A 168 -13.54 -8.42 -5.87
CA LEU A 168 -14.78 -8.12 -5.15
C LEU A 168 -16.04 -8.26 -6.01
N SER A 169 -16.01 -7.88 -7.29
CA SER A 169 -17.15 -8.04 -8.21
C SER A 169 -17.42 -9.51 -8.51
N GLY A 170 -16.36 -10.32 -8.63
CA GLY A 170 -16.46 -11.78 -8.74
C GLY A 170 -17.12 -12.44 -7.52
N LEU A 171 -17.13 -11.78 -6.35
CA LEU A 171 -17.89 -12.23 -5.17
C LEU A 171 -19.40 -12.05 -5.33
N LYS A 172 -19.84 -11.09 -6.17
CA LYS A 172 -21.22 -10.61 -6.23
C LYS A 172 -22.10 -11.37 -7.25
N THR A 173 -21.52 -12.12 -8.18
CA THR A 173 -22.26 -12.76 -9.30
C THR A 173 -22.64 -14.22 -9.03
N LYS A 174 -23.93 -14.56 -9.18
CA LYS A 174 -24.42 -15.95 -9.31
C LYS A 174 -23.79 -16.61 -10.55
N LYS A 175 -23.34 -17.86 -10.42
CA LYS A 175 -23.32 -18.79 -11.56
C LYS A 175 -24.69 -19.46 -11.63
#